data_AF-A0A3L7USQ2-F1
#
_entry.id   AF-A0A3L7USQ2-F1
#
_cell.length_a   1.000
_cell.length_b   1.000
_cell.length_c   1.000
_cell.angle_alpha   90.00
_cell.angle_beta   90.00
_cell.angle_gamma   90.00
#
_symmetry.space_group_name_H-M   'P 1'
#
loop_
_entity.id
_entity.type
_entity.pdbx_description
1 polymer ?
#
loop_
_entity_poly.entity_id
_entity_poly.type
_entity_poly.pdbx_seq_one_letter_code
_entity_poly.pdbx_strand_id
1 'polypeptide(L)'
;MRSIPQALMWEMFSHGRWHILGFFVLGNLLPLFVYGALSPLDMDPHDSALLTMHLCFLPITLFQFAFGIVAAQGSLSRLYTTPISTASLVAWHMFPGGFLLAIEVAVAAWAYNILFHVGWPIWGPALFAAAAWATGQLLVSVSQRTFSSFCLAGTPCVLIFMWLRSRYGGWFSNATHYWSEVTAVEIATLVGVVGLAYIVTVRAVRRDRCGEPMPSLGGWKWLLRTWDAMTTTSGIGVQPFRSAATAQFWYDWTLKGLALPLLVILIYVVVVSVWLIRIAYGVNEGPLLAEFYAGILAGSGFLTLMAGVTGMMTVISSNEYTTRNRGETIRDLAAGINQAGMGNFQSTLPFTNSDFSQAILQTAFRSILIAWSLWAAGFFGCLLISQLMPHVPMPAFPPELQAWYLPLTLLGPWIAMTNLSLIGLSGRGIRMVFLGVTGLVSYGIGMILIKEVFSAEVQNQVFAISLFLGSITIVGGTLWAFMKAQRREFLTHKAQYASGILWIAIVILGIAIRPKDLPVVAYPMMLAFSALVILPLAATPLAIAWNRHR
;
A
#
# COMPACT_ATOMS: atom_id res chain seq x y z
N MET A 1 8.95 -12.97 33.09
CA MET A 1 8.50 -11.59 32.78
C MET A 1 7.58 -11.14 33.90
N ARG A 2 7.69 -9.90 34.42
CA ARG A 2 7.01 -9.46 35.66
C ARG A 2 5.60 -8.91 35.43
N SER A 3 5.23 -8.58 34.19
CA SER A 3 3.89 -8.10 33.84
C SER A 3 3.51 -8.49 32.41
N ILE A 4 2.20 -8.53 32.12
CA ILE A 4 1.68 -8.83 30.77
C ILE A 4 2.17 -7.79 29.73
N PRO A 5 2.17 -6.46 30.00
CA PRO A 5 2.72 -5.48 29.06
C PRO A 5 4.18 -5.72 28.71
N GLN A 6 5.00 -6.18 29.67
CA GLN A 6 6.39 -6.54 29.40
C GLN A 6 6.51 -7.75 28.47
N ALA A 7 5.63 -8.74 28.64
CA ALA A 7 5.61 -9.92 27.78
C ALA A 7 5.21 -9.57 26.35
N LEU A 8 4.15 -8.78 26.18
CA LEU A 8 3.70 -8.32 24.87
C LEU A 8 4.78 -7.43 24.21
N MET A 9 5.40 -6.52 24.96
CA MET A 9 6.49 -5.67 24.42
C MET A 9 7.69 -6.51 23.98
N TRP A 10 8.08 -7.51 24.78
CA TRP A 10 9.11 -8.46 24.40
C TRP A 10 8.73 -9.22 23.12
N GLU A 11 7.47 -9.66 23.01
CA GLU A 11 6.96 -10.37 21.83
C GLU A 11 7.02 -9.49 20.57
N MET A 12 6.62 -8.22 20.68
CA MET A 12 6.70 -7.23 19.59
C MET A 12 8.15 -7.07 19.11
N PHE A 13 9.13 -6.94 20.02
CA PHE A 13 10.53 -6.81 19.61
C PHE A 13 11.14 -8.14 19.14
N SER A 14 10.79 -9.27 19.74
CA SER A 14 11.36 -10.57 19.39
C SER A 14 10.91 -11.04 18.01
N HIS A 15 9.61 -10.90 17.70
CA HIS A 15 9.04 -11.25 16.41
C HIS A 15 9.18 -10.12 15.38
N GLY A 16 9.11 -8.87 15.84
CA GLY A 16 9.11 -7.68 15.01
C GLY A 16 10.46 -7.10 14.63
N ARG A 17 11.57 -7.48 15.28
CA ARG A 17 12.89 -6.85 15.06
C ARG A 17 13.28 -6.67 13.59
N TRP A 18 13.03 -7.69 12.76
CA TRP A 18 13.36 -7.63 11.34
C TRP A 18 12.32 -6.89 10.49
N HIS A 19 11.06 -6.85 10.95
CA HIS A 19 10.03 -6.04 10.30
C HIS A 19 10.30 -4.56 10.52
N ILE A 20 10.50 -4.15 11.77
CA ILE A 20 10.78 -2.77 12.15
C ILE A 20 12.03 -2.29 11.39
N LEU A 21 13.15 -3.02 11.49
CA LEU A 21 14.37 -2.65 10.79
C LEU A 21 14.21 -2.66 9.26
N GLY A 22 13.56 -3.68 8.70
CA GLY A 22 13.37 -3.80 7.25
C GLY A 22 12.52 -2.65 6.69
N PHE A 23 11.42 -2.31 7.35
CA PHE A 23 10.56 -1.20 6.94
C PHE A 23 11.17 0.17 7.23
N PHE A 24 11.96 0.31 8.30
CA PHE A 24 12.77 1.49 8.56
C PHE A 24 13.73 1.77 7.40
N VAL A 25 14.46 0.74 6.98
CA VAL A 25 15.37 0.84 5.84
C VAL A 25 14.61 1.13 4.55
N LEU A 26 13.49 0.43 4.29
CA LEU A 26 12.65 0.64 3.11
C LEU A 26 12.08 2.06 3.01
N GLY A 27 11.59 2.61 4.14
CA GLY A 27 11.03 3.96 4.17
C GLY A 27 12.05 5.02 3.81
N ASN A 28 13.31 4.82 4.20
CA ASN A 28 14.40 5.76 3.96
C ASN A 28 15.08 5.61 2.59
N LEU A 29 14.80 4.55 1.84
CA LEU A 29 15.45 4.28 0.55
C LEU A 29 15.27 5.39 -0.48
N LEU A 30 14.02 5.72 -0.78
CA LEU A 30 13.70 6.69 -1.81
C LEU A 30 14.25 8.08 -1.47
N PRO A 31 14.05 8.63 -0.24
CA PRO A 31 14.64 9.91 0.09
C PRO A 31 16.19 9.86 0.08
N LEU A 32 16.80 8.76 0.53
CA LEU A 32 18.27 8.60 0.47
C LEU A 32 18.80 8.68 -0.98
N PHE A 33 18.11 8.05 -1.94
CA PHE A 33 18.52 8.14 -3.35
C PHE A 33 18.32 9.52 -3.95
N VAL A 34 17.21 10.17 -3.62
CA VAL A 34 16.94 11.52 -4.13
C VAL A 34 17.93 12.52 -3.53
N TYR A 35 18.14 12.52 -2.21
CA TYR A 35 19.09 13.43 -1.58
C TYR A 35 20.54 13.10 -1.93
N GLY A 36 20.90 11.82 -2.06
CA GLY A 36 22.22 11.43 -2.57
C GLY A 36 22.45 11.95 -3.97
N ALA A 37 21.45 11.85 -4.86
CA ALA A 37 21.54 12.39 -6.20
C ALA A 37 21.62 13.93 -6.25
N LEU A 38 21.01 14.63 -5.29
CA LEU A 38 21.03 16.09 -5.24
C LEU A 38 22.19 16.67 -4.44
N SER A 39 22.89 15.86 -3.63
CA SER A 39 23.97 16.31 -2.75
C SER A 39 25.08 17.14 -3.41
N PRO A 40 25.47 16.92 -4.69
CA PRO A 40 26.50 17.75 -5.33
C PRO A 40 26.06 19.18 -5.70
N LEU A 41 24.76 19.49 -5.60
CA LEU A 41 24.20 20.76 -6.11
C LEU A 41 24.20 21.91 -5.09
N ASP A 42 24.90 21.76 -3.95
CA ASP A 42 24.89 22.72 -2.82
C ASP A 42 23.45 23.17 -2.45
N MET A 43 22.71 22.23 -1.86
CA MET A 43 21.29 22.38 -1.56
C MET A 43 21.07 23.45 -0.47
N ASP A 44 20.52 24.61 -0.83
CA ASP A 44 20.07 25.61 0.13
C ASP A 44 18.88 25.05 0.94
N PRO A 45 19.00 24.86 2.27
CA PRO A 45 17.89 24.38 3.10
C PRO A 45 16.62 25.21 2.96
N HIS A 46 16.73 26.49 2.60
CA HIS A 46 15.57 27.37 2.44
C HIS A 46 14.89 27.25 1.08
N ASP A 47 15.38 26.40 0.17
CA ASP A 47 14.74 26.16 -1.11
C ASP A 47 13.36 25.49 -0.92
N SER A 48 12.35 26.14 -1.50
CA SER A 48 10.97 25.64 -1.61
C SER A 48 10.87 24.22 -2.18
N ALA A 49 11.80 23.82 -3.05
CA ALA A 49 11.84 22.48 -3.61
C ALA A 49 12.18 21.42 -2.54
N LEU A 50 13.21 21.65 -1.71
CA LEU A 50 13.59 20.73 -0.63
C LEU A 50 12.51 20.62 0.43
N LEU A 51 11.84 21.74 0.70
CA LEU A 51 10.72 21.80 1.64
C LEU A 51 9.53 20.98 1.13
N THR A 52 9.22 21.08 -0.17
CA THR A 52 8.20 20.25 -0.83
C THR A 52 8.60 18.77 -0.82
N MET A 53 9.87 18.45 -1.10
CA MET A 53 10.38 17.08 -1.04
C MET A 53 10.25 16.49 0.36
N HIS A 54 10.61 17.24 1.41
CA HIS A 54 10.42 16.81 2.79
C HIS A 54 8.95 16.49 3.10
N LEU A 55 8.02 17.38 2.72
CA LEU A 55 6.59 17.16 2.90
C LEU A 55 6.04 15.95 2.13
N CYS A 56 6.62 15.62 0.99
CA CYS A 56 6.26 14.43 0.22
C CYS A 56 6.84 13.15 0.83
N PHE A 57 8.10 13.17 1.27
CA PHE A 57 8.79 12.01 1.82
C PHE A 57 8.35 11.66 3.24
N LEU A 58 7.95 12.64 4.05
CA LEU A 58 7.55 12.42 5.44
C LEU A 58 6.34 11.46 5.53
N PRO A 59 5.21 11.64 4.81
CA PRO A 59 4.12 10.67 4.80
C PRO A 59 4.56 9.29 4.30
N ILE A 60 5.38 9.22 3.25
CA ILE A 60 5.85 7.95 2.68
C ILE A 60 6.66 7.16 3.71
N THR A 61 7.64 7.81 4.34
CA THR A 61 8.48 7.21 5.41
C THR A 61 7.61 6.78 6.59
N LEU A 62 6.72 7.65 7.06
CA LEU A 62 5.75 7.36 8.13
C LEU A 62 4.92 6.10 7.84
N PHE A 63 4.36 5.98 6.64
CA PHE A 63 3.57 4.81 6.27
C PHE A 63 4.41 3.53 6.26
N GLN A 64 5.64 3.57 5.72
CA GLN A 64 6.52 2.41 5.70
C GLN A 64 6.89 1.97 7.12
N PHE A 65 7.35 2.90 7.96
CA PHE A 65 7.69 2.63 9.35
C PHE A 65 6.48 2.06 10.11
N ALA A 66 5.30 2.68 9.95
CA ALA A 66 4.05 2.20 10.53
C ALA A 66 3.71 0.77 10.09
N PHE A 67 3.93 0.40 8.83
CA PHE A 67 3.74 -0.99 8.37
C PHE A 67 4.68 -1.97 9.08
N GLY A 68 5.93 -1.59 9.32
CA GLY A 68 6.88 -2.39 10.10
C GLY A 68 6.38 -2.65 11.53
N ILE A 69 5.83 -1.62 12.17
CA ILE A 69 5.28 -1.71 13.52
C ILE A 69 3.98 -2.54 13.53
N VAL A 70 3.06 -2.33 12.59
CA VAL A 70 1.82 -3.14 12.49
C VAL A 70 2.17 -4.62 12.25
N ALA A 71 3.12 -4.90 11.35
CA ALA A 71 3.58 -6.26 11.10
C ALA A 71 4.25 -6.89 12.34
N ALA A 72 4.98 -6.10 13.13
CA ALA A 72 5.58 -6.54 14.39
C ALA A 72 4.55 -6.80 15.50
N GLN A 73 3.50 -5.98 15.59
CA GLN A 73 2.47 -6.10 16.61
C GLN A 73 1.48 -7.24 16.31
N GLY A 74 1.21 -7.51 15.03
CA GLY A 74 0.17 -8.45 14.60
C GLY A 74 -1.24 -7.94 14.91
N SER A 75 -2.25 -8.78 14.66
CA SER A 75 -3.63 -8.40 14.96
C SER A 75 -3.97 -8.46 16.43
N LEU A 76 -4.67 -7.41 16.84
CA LEU A 76 -5.25 -7.18 18.15
C LEU A 76 -6.24 -8.30 18.55
N SER A 77 -6.90 -8.93 17.57
CA SER A 77 -7.91 -9.97 17.80
C SER A 77 -7.35 -11.22 18.50
N ARG A 78 -6.06 -11.52 18.29
CA ARG A 78 -5.37 -12.65 18.95
C ARG A 78 -5.32 -12.49 20.47
N LEU A 79 -5.41 -11.26 20.95
CA LEU A 79 -5.36 -10.93 22.36
C LEU A 79 -6.74 -10.82 23.00
N TYR A 80 -7.84 -10.96 22.24
CA TYR A 80 -9.20 -10.78 22.76
C TYR A 80 -9.61 -11.81 23.83
N THR A 81 -9.03 -13.01 23.77
CA THR A 81 -9.26 -14.09 24.72
C THR A 81 -8.47 -13.93 26.02
N THR A 82 -7.48 -13.03 26.04
CA THR A 82 -6.66 -12.81 27.23
C THR A 82 -7.44 -12.02 28.30
N PRO A 83 -7.18 -12.27 29.60
CA PRO A 83 -7.83 -11.56 30.71
C PRO A 83 -7.24 -10.15 30.92
N ILE A 84 -6.95 -9.43 29.83
CA ILE A 84 -6.44 -8.06 29.84
C ILE A 84 -7.62 -7.12 29.63
N SER A 85 -7.65 -6.01 30.38
CA SER A 85 -8.65 -4.96 30.14
C SER A 85 -8.50 -4.38 28.73
N THR A 86 -9.60 -4.06 28.05
CA THR A 86 -9.54 -3.48 26.70
C THR A 86 -8.74 -2.18 26.65
N ALA A 87 -8.83 -1.37 27.71
CA ALA A 87 -8.04 -0.14 27.85
C ALA A 87 -6.53 -0.44 27.84
N SER A 88 -6.09 -1.38 28.67
CA SER A 88 -4.68 -1.80 28.73
C SER A 88 -4.19 -2.39 27.41
N LEU A 89 -5.04 -3.16 26.72
CA LEU A 89 -4.72 -3.79 25.45
C LEU A 89 -4.50 -2.72 24.35
N VAL A 90 -5.41 -1.74 24.24
CA VAL A 90 -5.26 -0.63 23.30
C VAL A 90 -4.06 0.24 23.66
N ALA A 91 -3.86 0.57 24.95
CA ALA A 91 -2.71 1.36 25.39
C ALA A 91 -1.40 0.69 24.98
N TRP A 92 -1.33 -0.63 25.11
CA TRP A 92 -0.16 -1.42 24.74
C TRP A 92 0.11 -1.45 23.22
N HIS A 93 -0.91 -1.50 22.37
CA HIS A 93 -0.70 -1.38 20.92
C HIS A 93 -0.36 0.05 20.50
N MET A 94 -0.98 1.03 21.13
CA MET A 94 -0.95 2.42 20.69
C MET A 94 0.32 3.16 21.13
N PHE A 95 0.68 3.13 22.41
CA PHE A 95 1.76 3.97 22.93
C PHE A 95 3.17 3.49 22.53
N PRO A 96 3.55 2.20 22.70
CA PRO A 96 4.85 1.70 22.25
C PRO A 96 5.05 1.88 20.75
N GLY A 97 4.02 1.62 19.94
CA GLY A 97 4.08 1.83 18.49
C GLY A 97 4.25 3.31 18.12
N GLY A 98 3.51 4.21 18.78
CA GLY A 98 3.63 5.65 18.52
C GLY A 98 4.97 6.22 18.96
N PHE A 99 5.50 5.74 20.08
CA PHE A 99 6.83 6.10 20.56
C PHE A 99 7.93 5.59 19.62
N LEU A 100 7.84 4.34 19.19
CA LEU A 100 8.80 3.76 18.24
C LEU A 100 8.77 4.51 16.91
N LEU A 101 7.58 4.81 16.37
CA LEU A 101 7.44 5.57 15.13
C LEU A 101 8.04 6.97 15.24
N ALA A 102 7.85 7.65 16.38
CA ALA A 102 8.46 8.95 16.65
C ALA A 102 9.99 8.88 16.68
N ILE A 103 10.56 7.83 17.30
CA ILE A 103 12.01 7.60 17.31
C ILE A 103 12.51 7.36 15.88
N GLU A 104 11.85 6.51 15.11
CA GLU A 104 12.25 6.21 13.74
C GLU A 104 12.28 7.48 12.87
N VAL A 105 11.25 8.33 12.96
CA VAL A 105 11.22 9.61 12.26
C VAL A 105 12.31 10.56 12.75
N ALA A 106 12.54 10.65 14.06
CA ALA A 106 13.58 11.50 14.62
C ALA A 106 14.99 11.06 14.17
N VAL A 107 15.26 9.75 14.20
CA VAL A 107 16.54 9.16 13.75
C VAL A 107 16.72 9.36 12.25
N ALA A 108 15.68 9.16 11.45
CA ALA A 108 15.72 9.41 10.01
C ALA A 108 16.05 10.88 9.71
N ALA A 109 15.31 11.83 10.30
CA ALA A 109 15.56 13.27 10.12
C ALA A 109 16.97 13.67 10.57
N TRP A 110 17.43 13.16 11.73
CA TRP A 110 18.78 13.37 12.22
C TRP A 110 19.84 12.84 11.25
N ALA A 111 19.66 11.63 10.71
CA ALA A 111 20.57 11.05 9.73
C ALA A 111 20.62 11.88 8.43
N TYR A 112 19.47 12.33 7.91
CA TYR A 112 19.43 13.20 6.73
C TYR A 112 20.15 14.53 6.97
N ASN A 113 19.99 15.13 8.16
CA ASN A 113 20.69 16.37 8.52
C ASN A 113 22.21 16.19 8.58
N ILE A 114 22.69 15.04 9.04
CA ILE A 114 24.13 14.74 9.10
C ILE A 114 24.69 14.44 7.70
N LEU A 115 23.97 13.64 6.91
CA LEU A 115 24.47 13.15 5.63
C LEU A 115 24.39 14.19 4.51
N PHE A 116 23.37 15.05 4.53
CA PHE A 116 23.06 15.94 3.40
C PHE A 116 22.90 17.41 3.80
N HIS A 117 23.09 17.76 5.08
CA HIS A 117 22.98 19.13 5.59
C HIS A 117 21.65 19.84 5.28
N VAL A 118 20.56 19.07 5.08
CA VAL A 118 19.24 19.59 4.66
C VAL A 118 18.48 20.41 5.71
N GLY A 119 18.95 20.47 6.96
CA GLY A 119 18.38 21.33 8.01
C GLY A 119 16.95 20.98 8.44
N TRP A 120 16.51 19.74 8.28
CA TRP A 120 15.15 19.30 8.59
C TRP A 120 14.81 19.39 10.08
N PRO A 121 13.59 19.82 10.42
CA PRO A 121 13.12 19.78 11.81
C PRO A 121 12.96 18.34 12.29
N ILE A 122 13.42 18.06 13.51
CA ILE A 122 13.38 16.71 14.08
C ILE A 122 12.12 16.53 14.93
N TRP A 123 11.86 17.45 15.86
CA TRP A 123 10.85 17.25 16.91
C TRP A 123 9.41 17.34 16.42
N GLY A 124 9.08 18.33 15.58
CA GLY A 124 7.72 18.49 15.04
C GLY A 124 7.25 17.22 14.31
N PRO A 125 7.95 16.78 13.26
CA PRO A 125 7.63 15.54 12.55
C PRO A 125 7.57 14.30 13.44
N ALA A 126 8.47 14.15 14.41
CA ALA A 126 8.47 13.01 15.34
C ALA A 126 7.24 12.99 16.26
N LEU A 127 6.85 14.14 16.83
CA LEU A 127 5.64 14.25 17.65
C LEU A 127 4.37 14.03 16.83
N PHE A 128 4.34 14.58 15.61
CA PHE A 128 3.28 14.31 14.65
C PHE A 128 3.18 12.81 14.33
N ALA A 129 4.30 12.11 14.14
CA ALA A 129 4.33 10.69 13.87
C ALA A 129 3.60 9.88 14.95
N ALA A 130 3.87 10.16 16.23
CA ALA A 130 3.19 9.49 17.34
C ALA A 130 1.67 9.74 17.33
N ALA A 131 1.24 10.97 17.04
CA ALA A 131 -0.18 11.31 16.95
C ALA A 131 -0.85 10.70 15.70
N ALA A 132 -0.16 10.67 14.57
CA ALA A 132 -0.63 10.03 13.34
C ALA A 132 -0.80 8.52 13.55
N TRP A 133 0.16 7.86 14.21
CA TRP A 133 0.05 6.46 14.62
C TRP A 133 -1.18 6.22 15.49
N ALA A 134 -1.35 7.05 16.52
CA ALA A 134 -2.50 7.01 17.40
C ALA A 134 -3.83 7.08 16.64
N THR A 135 -3.96 8.01 15.68
CA THR A 135 -5.15 8.08 14.83
C THR A 135 -5.29 6.89 13.88
N GLY A 136 -4.18 6.37 13.36
CA GLY A 136 -4.13 5.22 12.45
C GLY A 136 -4.50 3.89 13.12
N GLN A 137 -4.32 3.76 14.43
CA GLN A 137 -4.76 2.56 15.18
C GLN A 137 -6.27 2.34 15.10
N LEU A 138 -7.05 3.40 14.91
CA LEU A 138 -8.47 3.29 14.64
C LEU A 138 -8.72 2.55 13.32
N LEU A 139 -7.95 2.84 12.26
CA LEU A 139 -8.05 2.13 10.99
C LEU A 139 -7.72 0.64 11.17
N VAL A 140 -6.62 0.32 11.84
CA VAL A 140 -6.19 -1.07 12.03
C VAL A 140 -7.23 -1.86 12.84
N SER A 141 -7.82 -1.24 13.87
CA SER A 141 -8.76 -1.90 14.78
C SER A 141 -10.18 -2.03 14.22
N VAL A 142 -10.60 -1.15 13.31
CA VAL A 142 -12.00 -0.98 12.89
C VAL A 142 -12.24 -1.31 11.40
N SER A 143 -11.19 -1.28 10.56
CA SER A 143 -11.31 -1.44 9.10
C SER A 143 -11.82 -2.80 8.63
N GLN A 144 -11.85 -3.82 9.49
CA GLN A 144 -12.19 -5.17 9.05
C GLN A 144 -13.69 -5.42 8.80
N ARG A 145 -14.60 -4.48 9.12
CA ARG A 145 -16.03 -4.83 9.19
C ARG A 145 -16.96 -4.11 8.22
N THR A 146 -16.73 -2.84 7.87
CA THR A 146 -17.59 -2.11 6.90
C THR A 146 -16.86 -0.93 6.26
N PHE A 147 -17.28 -0.52 5.06
CA PHE A 147 -16.78 0.69 4.40
C PHE A 147 -16.97 1.96 5.25
N SER A 148 -18.11 2.10 5.93
CA SER A 148 -18.36 3.23 6.83
C SER A 148 -17.36 3.29 7.98
N SER A 149 -17.02 2.13 8.54
CA SER A 149 -16.02 1.99 9.60
C SER A 149 -14.64 2.42 9.09
N PHE A 150 -14.28 2.08 7.84
CA PHE A 150 -13.07 2.56 7.20
C PHE A 150 -13.07 4.08 6.98
N CYS A 151 -14.16 4.66 6.44
CA CYS A 151 -14.27 6.11 6.25
C CYS A 151 -14.20 6.89 7.58
N LEU A 152 -14.93 6.41 8.60
CA LEU A 152 -14.95 7.01 9.93
C LEU A 152 -13.57 6.94 10.57
N ALA A 153 -12.87 5.82 10.41
CA ALA A 153 -11.52 5.66 10.91
C ALA A 153 -10.46 6.44 10.11
N GLY A 154 -10.67 6.61 8.80
CA GLY A 154 -9.76 7.32 7.92
C GLY A 154 -9.86 8.84 8.03
N THR A 155 -11.02 9.38 8.40
CA THR A 155 -11.25 10.82 8.52
C THR A 155 -10.28 11.50 9.50
N PRO A 156 -10.08 11.01 10.75
CA PRO A 156 -9.07 11.56 11.65
C PRO A 156 -7.65 11.54 11.07
N CYS A 157 -7.31 10.49 10.31
CA CYS A 157 -6.00 10.41 9.66
C CYS A 157 -5.85 11.50 8.59
N VAL A 158 -6.85 11.69 7.72
CA VAL A 158 -6.80 12.77 6.72
C VAL A 158 -6.69 14.14 7.40
N LEU A 159 -7.49 14.39 8.43
CA LEU A 159 -7.48 15.65 9.17
C LEU A 159 -6.14 15.94 9.83
N ILE A 160 -5.48 14.94 10.43
CA ILE A 160 -4.16 15.15 11.05
C ILE A 160 -3.09 15.46 10.00
N PHE A 161 -3.12 14.83 8.82
CA PHE A 161 -2.20 15.16 7.72
C PHE A 161 -2.47 16.56 7.13
N MET A 162 -3.73 16.99 7.06
CA MET A 162 -4.07 18.38 6.69
C MET A 162 -3.54 19.37 7.74
N TRP A 163 -3.65 19.01 9.02
CA TRP A 163 -3.08 19.80 10.11
C TRP A 163 -1.56 19.89 10.01
N LEU A 164 -0.85 18.79 9.72
CA LEU A 164 0.59 18.80 9.46
C LEU A 164 0.94 19.78 8.34
N ARG A 165 0.23 19.71 7.21
CA ARG A 165 0.46 20.62 6.08
C ARG A 165 0.32 22.09 6.50
N SER A 166 -0.61 22.39 7.40
CA SER A 166 -0.79 23.74 7.95
C SER A 166 0.39 24.26 8.79
N ARG A 167 1.32 23.39 9.20
CA ARG A 167 2.53 23.77 9.94
C ARG A 167 3.70 24.14 9.04
N TYR A 168 3.57 23.88 7.74
CA TYR A 168 4.58 24.23 6.73
C TYR A 168 4.11 25.38 5.82
N GLY A 169 2.91 25.92 6.06
CA GLY A 169 2.25 26.92 5.22
C GLY A 169 0.75 26.94 5.48
N GLY A 170 -0.01 27.60 4.60
CA GLY A 170 -1.47 27.49 4.59
C GLY A 170 -1.92 26.07 4.22
N TRP A 171 -3.12 25.68 4.68
CA TRP A 171 -3.70 24.34 4.47
C TRP A 171 -3.71 23.92 2.99
N PHE A 172 -3.91 24.89 2.10
CA PHE A 172 -3.99 24.67 0.67
C PHE A 172 -2.92 25.42 -0.13
N SER A 173 -2.01 26.13 0.54
CA SER A 173 -0.94 26.86 -0.14
C SER A 173 0.25 25.95 -0.41
N ASN A 174 1.19 26.48 -1.19
CA ASN A 174 2.55 25.94 -1.22
C ASN A 174 3.19 26.14 0.14
N ALA A 175 4.14 25.27 0.43
CA ALA A 175 4.80 25.26 1.71
C ALA A 175 5.92 26.31 1.70
N THR A 176 5.98 27.13 2.74
CA THR A 176 6.79 28.35 2.79
C THR A 176 7.86 28.32 3.86
N HIS A 177 7.74 27.45 4.86
CA HIS A 177 8.68 27.32 5.96
C HIS A 177 8.66 25.91 6.55
N TYR A 178 9.75 25.53 7.22
CA TYR A 178 9.77 24.31 8.03
C TYR A 178 9.02 24.53 9.33
N TRP A 179 8.42 23.46 9.85
CA TRP A 179 7.91 23.44 11.22
C TRP A 179 9.07 23.29 12.23
N SER A 180 9.86 24.36 12.36
CA SER A 180 11.08 24.41 13.18
C SER A 180 10.79 24.55 14.67
N GLU A 181 9.78 25.35 15.03
CA GLU A 181 9.39 25.63 16.41
C GLU A 181 8.10 24.90 16.76
N VAL A 182 8.18 24.00 17.74
CA VAL A 182 7.00 23.32 18.28
C VAL A 182 6.49 24.10 19.49
N THR A 183 5.31 24.69 19.35
CA THR A 183 4.69 25.50 20.42
C THR A 183 3.98 24.62 21.46
N ALA A 184 3.77 25.16 22.65
CA ALA A 184 3.02 24.46 23.72
C ALA A 184 1.58 24.11 23.28
N VAL A 185 0.94 24.97 22.47
CA VAL A 185 -0.41 24.74 21.93
C VAL A 185 -0.43 23.56 20.98
N GLU A 186 0.60 23.40 20.14
CA GLU A 186 0.73 22.26 19.24
C GLU A 186 0.94 20.95 19.99
N ILE A 187 1.79 20.96 21.04
CA ILE A 187 1.96 19.81 21.93
C ILE A 187 0.64 19.43 22.58
N ALA A 188 -0.08 20.40 23.16
CA ALA A 188 -1.39 20.18 23.77
C ALA A 188 -2.41 19.63 22.77
N THR A 189 -2.38 20.12 21.52
CA THR A 189 -3.24 19.64 20.43
C THR A 189 -2.96 18.18 20.10
N LEU A 190 -1.68 17.82 19.90
CA LEU A 190 -1.28 16.44 19.58
C LEU A 190 -1.61 15.48 20.72
N VAL A 191 -1.37 15.87 21.98
CA VAL A 191 -1.75 15.08 23.16
C VAL A 191 -3.27 14.91 23.23
N GLY A 192 -4.04 15.96 22.95
CA GLY A 192 -5.49 15.89 22.87
C GLY A 192 -5.98 14.92 21.79
N VAL A 193 -5.38 14.95 20.60
CA VAL A 193 -5.66 14.03 19.49
C VAL A 193 -5.35 12.59 19.89
N VAL A 194 -4.20 12.33 20.50
CA VAL A 194 -3.81 11.00 21.01
C VAL A 194 -4.82 10.52 22.06
N GLY A 195 -5.18 11.37 23.03
CA GLY A 195 -6.15 11.03 24.07
C GLY A 195 -7.54 10.69 23.52
N LEU A 196 -8.02 11.49 22.55
CA LEU A 196 -9.29 11.24 21.88
C LEU A 196 -9.24 9.93 21.07
N ALA A 197 -8.19 9.73 20.27
CA ALA A 197 -7.99 8.51 19.50
C ALA A 197 -7.95 7.26 20.39
N TYR A 198 -7.33 7.38 21.57
CA TYR A 198 -7.27 6.30 22.56
C TYR A 198 -8.67 5.95 23.07
N ILE A 199 -9.46 6.93 23.50
CA ILE A 199 -10.83 6.71 23.98
C ILE A 199 -11.70 6.06 22.92
N VAL A 200 -11.65 6.56 21.67
CA VAL A 200 -12.43 6.02 20.55
C VAL A 200 -11.99 4.59 20.23
N THR A 201 -10.68 4.31 20.18
CA THR A 201 -10.15 2.98 19.90
C THR A 201 -10.51 1.98 21.00
N VAL A 202 -10.44 2.36 22.28
CA VAL A 202 -10.89 1.52 23.41
C VAL A 202 -12.36 1.15 23.27
N ARG A 203 -13.22 2.11 22.92
CA ARG A 203 -14.65 1.84 22.71
C ARG A 203 -14.87 0.91 21.52
N ALA A 204 -14.17 1.14 20.42
CA ALA A 204 -14.27 0.32 19.22
C ALA A 204 -13.85 -1.13 19.49
N VAL A 205 -12.66 -1.34 20.07
CA VAL A 205 -12.14 -2.67 20.42
C VAL A 205 -13.02 -3.36 21.46
N ARG A 206 -13.60 -2.61 22.41
CA ARG A 206 -14.53 -3.19 23.40
C ARG A 206 -15.76 -3.77 22.71
N ARG A 207 -16.37 -3.02 21.80
CA ARG A 207 -17.51 -3.52 21.00
C ARG A 207 -17.10 -4.71 20.17
N ASP A 208 -15.92 -4.65 19.56
CA ASP A 208 -15.37 -5.72 18.73
C ASP A 208 -15.21 -7.03 19.51
N ARG A 209 -14.65 -6.97 20.73
CA ARG A 209 -14.55 -8.09 21.69
C ARG A 209 -15.90 -8.63 22.12
N CYS A 210 -16.90 -7.76 22.24
CA CYS A 210 -18.27 -8.15 22.58
C CYS A 210 -19.07 -8.67 21.38
N GLY A 211 -18.50 -8.68 20.16
CA GLY A 211 -19.23 -9.02 18.95
C GLY A 211 -20.31 -7.99 18.56
N GLU A 212 -20.33 -6.82 19.21
CA GLU A 212 -21.31 -5.78 18.91
C GLU A 212 -20.93 -5.06 17.60
N PRO A 213 -21.87 -4.90 16.65
CA PRO A 213 -21.60 -4.15 15.44
C PRO A 213 -21.32 -2.68 15.77
N MET A 214 -20.51 -1.99 14.96
CA MET A 214 -20.31 -0.54 15.12
C MET A 214 -21.66 0.18 14.96
N PRO A 215 -21.97 1.19 15.79
CA PRO A 215 -23.21 1.92 15.67
C PRO A 215 -23.26 2.59 14.30
N SER A 216 -24.29 2.28 13.51
CA SER A 216 -24.49 2.95 12.23
C SER A 216 -24.75 4.43 12.53
N LEU A 217 -23.90 5.33 12.02
CA LEU A 217 -24.22 6.75 12.00
C LEU A 217 -25.53 6.91 11.20
N GLY A 218 -26.57 7.47 11.81
CA GLY A 218 -27.94 7.44 11.26
C GLY A 218 -28.08 7.94 9.82
N GLY A 219 -27.32 8.98 9.44
CA GLY A 219 -27.29 9.50 8.06
C GLY A 219 -26.58 8.59 7.06
N TRP A 220 -25.67 7.74 7.53
CA TRP A 220 -24.93 6.78 6.70
C TRP A 220 -25.72 5.51 6.40
N LYS A 221 -26.88 5.30 7.03
CA LYS A 221 -27.71 4.11 6.77
C LYS A 221 -28.14 4.01 5.32
N TRP A 222 -28.43 5.13 4.65
CA TRP A 222 -28.77 5.11 3.23
C TRP A 222 -27.57 4.72 2.37
N LEU A 223 -26.40 5.34 2.60
CA LEU A 223 -25.19 5.05 1.84
C LEU A 223 -24.69 3.61 2.09
N LEU A 224 -24.82 3.13 3.33
CA LEU A 224 -24.57 1.73 3.69
C LEU A 224 -25.58 0.78 3.03
N ARG A 225 -26.88 1.12 2.99
CA ARG A 225 -27.85 0.30 2.25
C ARG A 225 -27.56 0.28 0.76
N THR A 226 -27.12 1.39 0.16
CA THR A 226 -26.75 1.42 -1.27
C THR A 226 -25.47 0.64 -1.50
N TRP A 227 -24.49 0.76 -0.59
CA TRP A 227 -23.25 -0.02 -0.63
C TRP A 227 -23.53 -1.51 -0.46
N ASP A 228 -24.24 -1.89 0.59
CA ASP A 228 -24.71 -3.24 0.82
C ASP A 228 -25.60 -3.70 -0.33
N ALA A 229 -26.40 -2.84 -0.98
CA ALA A 229 -27.12 -3.24 -2.19
C ALA A 229 -26.15 -3.52 -3.35
N MET A 230 -25.05 -2.77 -3.51
CA MET A 230 -24.04 -3.02 -4.55
C MET A 230 -23.16 -4.24 -4.25
N THR A 231 -22.83 -4.50 -2.99
CA THR A 231 -21.96 -5.62 -2.59
C THR A 231 -22.76 -6.90 -2.34
N THR A 232 -23.97 -6.76 -1.80
CA THR A 232 -24.90 -7.81 -1.36
C THR A 232 -26.04 -8.05 -2.34
N THR A 233 -26.09 -7.40 -3.51
CA THR A 233 -26.85 -7.92 -4.68
C THR A 233 -26.34 -9.30 -5.11
N SER A 234 -25.19 -9.74 -4.60
CA SER A 234 -24.73 -11.12 -4.67
C SER A 234 -25.37 -12.07 -3.63
N GLY A 235 -26.16 -11.55 -2.67
CA GLY A 235 -26.74 -12.28 -1.54
C GLY A 235 -28.25 -12.52 -1.59
N ILE A 236 -29.00 -11.84 -2.47
CA ILE A 236 -30.44 -12.11 -2.68
C ILE A 236 -30.54 -13.39 -3.52
N GLY A 237 -30.53 -14.53 -2.82
CA GLY A 237 -30.56 -15.86 -3.41
C GLY A 237 -29.19 -16.34 -3.88
N VAL A 238 -28.20 -16.44 -2.97
CA VAL A 238 -26.95 -17.15 -3.26
C VAL A 238 -27.32 -18.56 -3.69
N GLN A 239 -27.36 -18.79 -5.00
CA GLN A 239 -27.51 -20.14 -5.51
C GLN A 239 -26.35 -20.99 -4.97
N PRO A 240 -26.57 -22.27 -4.66
CA PRO A 240 -25.49 -23.15 -4.23
C PRO A 240 -24.31 -23.01 -5.19
N PHE A 241 -23.12 -22.75 -4.64
CA PHE A 241 -21.92 -22.58 -5.44
C PHE A 241 -21.66 -23.86 -6.24
N ARG A 242 -21.43 -23.71 -7.55
CA ARG A 242 -21.19 -24.85 -8.45
C ARG A 242 -19.88 -25.59 -8.12
N SER A 243 -18.93 -24.90 -7.49
CA SER A 243 -17.65 -25.46 -7.06
C SER A 243 -17.06 -24.73 -5.85
N ALA A 244 -16.16 -25.40 -5.14
CA ALA A 244 -15.34 -24.80 -4.08
C ALA A 244 -14.57 -23.55 -4.58
N ALA A 245 -14.11 -23.57 -5.84
CA ALA A 245 -13.40 -22.44 -6.45
C ALA A 245 -14.28 -21.20 -6.55
N THR A 246 -15.53 -21.38 -6.97
CA THR A 246 -16.48 -20.26 -7.07
C THR A 246 -16.86 -19.70 -5.70
N ALA A 247 -16.97 -20.55 -4.68
CA ALA A 247 -17.20 -20.10 -3.31
C ALA A 247 -16.00 -19.32 -2.76
N GLN A 248 -14.78 -19.83 -2.95
CA GLN A 248 -13.56 -19.16 -2.52
C GLN A 248 -13.38 -17.83 -3.23
N PHE A 249 -13.60 -17.78 -4.55
CA PHE A 249 -13.58 -16.54 -5.31
C PHE A 249 -14.61 -15.53 -4.79
N TRP A 250 -15.86 -15.94 -4.56
CA TRP A 250 -16.89 -15.06 -4.01
C TRP A 250 -16.48 -14.50 -2.64
N TYR A 251 -15.89 -15.34 -1.78
CA TYR A 251 -15.40 -14.93 -0.48
C TYR A 251 -14.25 -13.93 -0.58
N ASP A 252 -13.20 -14.23 -1.38
CA ASP A 252 -12.08 -13.32 -1.57
C ASP A 252 -12.53 -12.01 -2.23
N TRP A 253 -13.48 -12.07 -3.17
CA TRP A 253 -14.08 -10.90 -3.81
C TRP A 253 -14.82 -9.99 -2.82
N THR A 254 -15.71 -10.57 -2.01
CA THR A 254 -16.53 -9.81 -1.06
C THR A 254 -15.70 -9.16 0.04
N LEU A 255 -14.64 -9.83 0.51
CA LEU A 255 -13.78 -9.28 1.56
C LEU A 255 -12.70 -8.34 1.05
N LYS A 256 -12.12 -8.61 -0.12
CA LYS A 256 -10.86 -7.98 -0.56
C LYS A 256 -10.97 -7.30 -1.92
N GLY A 257 -11.85 -7.79 -2.79
CA GLY A 257 -11.96 -7.36 -4.19
C GLY A 257 -12.34 -5.88 -4.36
N LEU A 258 -12.92 -5.25 -3.34
CA LEU A 258 -13.30 -3.83 -3.37
C LEU A 258 -12.28 -2.90 -2.73
N ALA A 259 -11.23 -3.41 -2.09
CA ALA A 259 -10.26 -2.59 -1.39
C ALA A 259 -9.58 -1.56 -2.30
N LEU A 260 -9.05 -1.99 -3.45
CA LEU A 260 -8.37 -1.08 -4.39
C LEU A 260 -9.33 -0.07 -5.05
N PRO A 261 -10.51 -0.46 -5.59
CA PRO A 261 -11.51 0.49 -6.08
C PRO A 261 -11.89 1.56 -5.06
N LEU A 262 -12.09 1.16 -3.80
CA LEU A 262 -12.43 2.08 -2.71
C LEU A 262 -11.31 3.07 -2.40
N LEU A 263 -10.05 2.62 -2.42
CA LEU A 263 -8.90 3.51 -2.27
C LEU A 263 -8.85 4.54 -3.40
N VAL A 264 -9.12 4.13 -4.65
CA VAL A 264 -9.19 5.04 -5.80
C VAL A 264 -10.30 6.08 -5.62
N ILE A 265 -11.51 5.66 -5.22
CA ILE A 265 -12.62 6.59 -4.95
C ILE A 265 -12.25 7.57 -3.84
N LEU A 266 -11.65 7.09 -2.74
CA LEU A 266 -11.22 7.94 -1.64
C LEU A 266 -10.21 8.99 -2.11
N ILE A 267 -9.22 8.58 -2.90
CA ILE A 267 -8.23 9.51 -3.48
C ILE A 267 -8.93 10.53 -4.36
N TYR A 268 -9.85 10.13 -5.23
CA TYR A 268 -10.62 11.07 -6.04
C TYR A 268 -11.39 12.07 -5.20
N VAL A 269 -12.08 11.62 -4.16
CA VAL A 269 -12.82 12.50 -3.26
C VAL A 269 -11.89 13.52 -2.62
N VAL A 270 -10.72 13.09 -2.14
CA VAL A 270 -9.72 14.00 -1.54
C VAL A 270 -9.18 14.98 -2.58
N VAL A 271 -8.73 14.50 -3.74
CA VAL A 271 -8.15 15.34 -4.80
C VAL A 271 -9.16 16.36 -5.32
N VAL A 272 -10.39 15.92 -5.62
CA VAL A 272 -11.47 16.80 -6.08
C VAL A 272 -11.87 17.81 -4.99
N SER A 273 -11.97 17.39 -3.72
CA SER A 273 -12.28 18.32 -2.63
C SER A 273 -11.20 19.38 -2.46
N VAL A 274 -9.92 18.98 -2.48
CA VAL A 274 -8.80 19.92 -2.39
C VAL A 274 -8.82 20.90 -3.56
N TRP A 275 -9.11 20.41 -4.76
CA TRP A 275 -9.22 21.24 -5.97
C TRP A 275 -10.37 22.25 -5.87
N LEU A 276 -11.59 21.80 -5.51
CA LEU A 276 -12.76 22.68 -5.32
C LEU A 276 -12.51 23.74 -4.23
N ILE A 277 -11.86 23.35 -3.14
CA ILE A 277 -11.52 24.29 -2.07
C ILE A 277 -10.53 25.35 -2.57
N ARG A 278 -9.50 24.96 -3.33
CA ARG A 278 -8.55 25.93 -3.88
C ARG A 278 -9.19 26.91 -4.86
N ILE A 279 -10.16 26.46 -5.67
CA ILE A 279 -10.99 27.34 -6.51
C ILE A 279 -11.76 28.34 -5.64
N ALA A 280 -12.42 27.86 -4.59
CA ALA A 280 -13.20 28.72 -3.70
C ALA A 280 -12.35 29.80 -2.99
N TYR A 281 -11.05 29.56 -2.78
CA TYR A 281 -10.12 30.52 -2.20
C TYR A 281 -9.44 31.45 -3.24
N GLY A 282 -9.84 31.40 -4.51
CA GLY A 282 -9.34 32.32 -5.54
C GLY A 282 -7.86 32.11 -5.91
N VAL A 283 -7.32 30.90 -5.72
CA VAL A 283 -5.97 30.57 -6.21
C VAL A 283 -6.01 30.54 -7.73
N ASN A 284 -5.14 31.34 -8.38
CA ASN A 284 -5.07 31.54 -9.84
C ASN A 284 -5.45 30.28 -10.66
N GLU A 285 -6.49 30.40 -11.49
CA GLU A 285 -7.14 29.27 -12.19
C GLU A 285 -6.22 28.54 -13.18
N GLY A 286 -5.31 29.26 -13.84
CA GLY A 286 -4.40 28.73 -14.86
C GLY A 286 -3.45 27.62 -14.35
N PRO A 287 -2.55 27.90 -13.38
CA PRO A 287 -1.64 26.88 -12.83
C PRO A 287 -2.38 25.77 -12.08
N LEU A 288 -3.55 26.08 -11.50
CA LEU A 288 -4.33 25.12 -10.72
C LEU A 288 -4.80 23.91 -11.55
N LEU A 289 -5.16 24.15 -12.81
CA LEU A 289 -5.70 23.11 -13.69
C LEU A 289 -4.60 22.24 -14.29
N ALA A 290 -3.45 22.83 -14.61
CA ALA A 290 -2.25 22.09 -15.00
C ALA A 290 -1.76 21.19 -13.85
N GLU A 291 -1.74 21.70 -12.62
CA GLU A 291 -1.44 20.91 -11.41
C GLU A 291 -2.45 19.77 -11.20
N PHE A 292 -3.73 20.01 -11.46
CA PHE A 292 -4.76 18.98 -11.36
C PHE A 292 -4.54 17.86 -12.38
N TYR A 293 -4.19 18.19 -13.63
CA TYR A 293 -3.85 17.20 -14.65
C TYR A 293 -2.56 16.45 -14.36
N ALA A 294 -1.53 17.15 -13.90
CA ALA A 294 -0.31 16.51 -13.40
C ALA A 294 -0.65 15.56 -12.24
N GLY A 295 -1.56 15.93 -11.35
CA GLY A 295 -2.06 15.11 -10.25
C GLY A 295 -2.80 13.85 -10.72
N ILE A 296 -3.66 13.95 -11.73
CA ILE A 296 -4.34 12.77 -12.30
C ILE A 296 -3.37 11.84 -13.02
N LEU A 297 -2.38 12.40 -13.72
CA LEU A 297 -1.32 11.64 -14.35
C LEU A 297 -0.45 10.94 -13.30
N ALA A 298 0.01 11.66 -12.29
CA ALA A 298 0.70 11.08 -11.13
C ALA A 298 -0.17 10.03 -10.41
N GLY A 299 -1.49 10.21 -10.43
CA GLY A 299 -2.49 9.27 -9.92
C GLY A 299 -2.35 7.85 -10.47
N SER A 300 -1.82 7.67 -11.69
CA SER A 300 -1.54 6.33 -12.23
C SER A 300 -0.38 5.62 -11.53
N GLY A 301 0.66 6.36 -11.16
CA GLY A 301 1.77 5.87 -10.34
C GLY A 301 1.28 5.49 -8.95
N PHE A 302 0.42 6.34 -8.36
CA PHE A 302 -0.26 6.04 -7.10
C PHE A 302 -1.15 4.80 -7.19
N LEU A 303 -1.87 4.60 -8.30
CA LEU A 303 -2.69 3.39 -8.51
C LEU A 303 -1.82 2.13 -8.43
N THR A 304 -0.64 2.14 -9.05
CA THR A 304 0.33 1.03 -8.97
C THR A 304 0.78 0.78 -7.54
N LEU A 305 1.12 1.83 -6.80
CA LEU A 305 1.56 1.74 -5.40
C LEU A 305 0.43 1.22 -4.50
N MET A 306 -0.79 1.76 -4.64
CA MET A 306 -1.98 1.31 -3.89
C MET A 306 -2.35 -0.13 -4.21
N ALA A 307 -2.21 -0.55 -5.47
CA ALA A 307 -2.42 -1.93 -5.88
C ALA A 307 -1.41 -2.87 -5.20
N GLY A 308 -0.14 -2.44 -5.11
CA GLY A 308 0.89 -3.15 -4.35
C GLY A 308 0.57 -3.29 -2.86
N VAL A 309 0.18 -2.20 -2.21
CA VAL A 309 -0.26 -2.20 -0.80
C VAL A 309 -1.46 -3.12 -0.61
N THR A 310 -2.46 -3.02 -1.49
CA THR A 310 -3.65 -3.88 -1.47
C THR A 310 -3.24 -5.36 -1.64
N GLY A 311 -2.32 -5.66 -2.54
CA GLY A 311 -1.75 -6.99 -2.74
C GLY A 311 -1.15 -7.56 -1.46
N MET A 312 -0.39 -6.76 -0.70
CA MET A 312 0.13 -7.19 0.61
C MET A 312 -0.99 -7.38 1.65
N MET A 313 -1.95 -6.45 1.73
CA MET A 313 -3.08 -6.52 2.66
C MET A 313 -3.97 -7.74 2.43
N THR A 314 -4.20 -8.12 1.16
CA THR A 314 -5.02 -9.29 0.80
C THR A 314 -4.50 -10.61 1.37
N VAL A 315 -3.23 -10.64 1.76
CA VAL A 315 -2.57 -11.82 2.31
C VAL A 315 -2.35 -11.77 3.81
N ILE A 316 -2.14 -10.59 4.38
CA ILE A 316 -2.07 -10.44 5.84
C ILE A 316 -3.37 -10.97 6.46
N SER A 317 -4.52 -10.70 5.83
CA SER A 317 -5.81 -11.20 6.31
C SER A 317 -5.99 -12.72 6.16
N SER A 318 -5.27 -13.42 5.27
CA SER A 318 -5.43 -14.88 5.09
C SER A 318 -4.58 -15.72 6.04
N ASN A 319 -3.46 -15.19 6.54
CA ASN A 319 -2.62 -15.87 7.53
C ASN A 319 -3.26 -15.91 8.93
N GLU A 320 -4.21 -15.01 9.24
CA GLU A 320 -4.89 -15.00 10.54
C GLU A 320 -5.95 -16.09 10.71
N TYR A 321 -6.58 -16.52 9.62
CA TYR A 321 -7.58 -17.59 9.68
C TYR A 321 -6.98 -19.00 9.58
N THR A 322 -5.70 -19.12 9.20
CA THR A 322 -5.01 -20.41 9.15
C THR A 322 -4.31 -20.79 10.47
N THR A 323 -4.13 -19.85 11.40
CA THR A 323 -3.84 -20.20 12.80
C THR A 323 -5.12 -20.74 13.43
N ARG A 324 -5.36 -22.03 13.19
CA ARG A 324 -6.32 -22.92 13.82
C ARG A 324 -6.50 -22.58 15.31
N ASN A 325 -7.48 -21.75 15.64
CA ASN A 325 -7.90 -21.53 17.01
C ASN A 325 -8.60 -22.82 17.46
N ARG A 326 -7.82 -23.81 17.93
CA ARG A 326 -8.31 -25.11 18.43
C ARG A 326 -9.29 -24.99 19.62
N GLY A 327 -9.56 -23.78 20.11
CA GLY A 327 -10.46 -23.51 21.22
C GLY A 327 -11.80 -22.87 20.85
N GLU A 328 -12.09 -22.59 19.56
CA GLU A 328 -13.41 -22.08 19.18
C GLU A 328 -14.47 -23.18 19.35
N THR A 329 -15.45 -22.91 20.21
CA THR A 329 -16.54 -23.86 20.47
C THR A 329 -17.57 -23.81 19.35
N ILE A 330 -18.29 -24.91 19.12
CA ILE A 330 -19.39 -24.98 18.12
C ILE A 330 -20.43 -23.87 18.33
N ARG A 331 -20.56 -23.36 19.56
CA ARG A 331 -21.46 -22.27 19.92
C ARG A 331 -21.00 -20.90 19.40
N ASP A 332 -19.69 -20.65 19.38
CA ASP A 332 -19.10 -19.42 18.81
C ASP A 332 -19.23 -19.42 17.27
N LEU A 333 -19.12 -20.61 16.67
CA LEU A 333 -19.38 -20.85 15.24
C LEU A 333 -20.85 -20.64 14.86
N ALA A 334 -21.79 -20.93 15.76
CA ALA A 334 -23.22 -20.71 15.55
C ALA A 334 -23.65 -19.25 15.78
N ALA A 335 -23.01 -18.53 16.69
CA ALA A 335 -23.25 -17.10 16.90
C ALA A 335 -22.61 -16.22 15.79
N GLY A 336 -21.55 -16.72 15.16
CA GLY A 336 -20.84 -16.07 14.04
C GLY A 336 -21.49 -16.23 12.66
N ILE A 337 -22.67 -16.86 12.54
CA ILE A 337 -23.36 -17.11 11.26
C ILE A 337 -23.64 -15.80 10.46
N ASN A 338 -23.64 -14.64 11.12
CA ASN A 338 -23.79 -13.33 10.48
C ASN A 338 -22.48 -12.71 9.97
N GLN A 339 -21.32 -13.33 10.23
CA GLN A 339 -20.01 -12.89 9.71
C GLN A 339 -19.56 -13.85 8.61
N ALA A 340 -20.12 -13.67 7.41
CA ALA A 340 -19.70 -14.30 6.15
C ALA A 340 -19.71 -15.85 6.05
N GLY A 341 -20.28 -16.59 7.00
CA GLY A 341 -20.84 -17.96 6.85
C GLY A 341 -19.96 -19.10 6.32
N MET A 342 -18.71 -18.85 5.90
CA MET A 342 -17.87 -19.80 5.17
C MET A 342 -16.67 -20.33 5.97
N GLY A 343 -16.42 -19.88 7.21
CA GLY A 343 -15.24 -20.31 7.97
C GLY A 343 -15.13 -21.84 8.13
N ASN A 344 -16.24 -22.50 8.48
CA ASN A 344 -16.31 -23.96 8.53
C ASN A 344 -16.21 -24.60 7.13
N PHE A 345 -16.83 -23.98 6.12
CA PHE A 345 -16.81 -24.47 4.73
C PHE A 345 -15.41 -24.44 4.13
N GLN A 346 -14.65 -23.34 4.32
CA GLN A 346 -13.26 -23.20 3.85
C GLN A 346 -12.31 -24.20 4.51
N SER A 347 -12.57 -24.56 5.76
CA SER A 347 -11.74 -25.50 6.51
C SER A 347 -11.88 -26.96 6.06
N THR A 348 -12.99 -27.32 5.41
CA THR A 348 -13.33 -28.72 5.05
C THR A 348 -13.30 -29.02 3.55
N LEU A 349 -13.09 -28.01 2.68
CA LEU A 349 -13.14 -28.23 1.24
C LEU A 349 -11.85 -28.87 0.72
N PRO A 350 -11.93 -29.95 -0.09
CA PRO A 350 -10.80 -30.42 -0.86
C PRO A 350 -10.52 -29.40 -1.97
N PHE A 351 -9.58 -28.50 -1.71
CA PHE A 351 -9.29 -27.40 -2.63
C PHE A 351 -7.83 -27.42 -3.10
N THR A 352 -7.66 -27.54 -4.42
CA THR A 352 -6.33 -27.60 -5.03
C THR A 352 -5.62 -26.25 -4.92
N ASN A 353 -4.29 -26.26 -4.93
CA ASN A 353 -3.50 -25.02 -4.91
C ASN A 353 -3.71 -24.19 -6.18
N SER A 354 -4.00 -24.85 -7.31
CA SER A 354 -4.35 -24.21 -8.58
C SER A 354 -5.67 -23.45 -8.48
N ASP A 355 -6.72 -24.07 -7.95
CA ASP A 355 -8.02 -23.41 -7.81
C ASP A 355 -7.92 -22.19 -6.88
N PHE A 356 -7.12 -22.31 -5.82
CA PHE A 356 -6.89 -21.18 -4.89
C PHE A 356 -6.13 -20.05 -5.54
N SER A 357 -5.09 -20.37 -6.30
CA SER A 357 -4.37 -19.37 -7.07
C SER A 357 -5.28 -18.67 -8.08
N GLN A 358 -6.19 -19.40 -8.73
CA GLN A 358 -7.13 -18.85 -9.69
C GLN A 358 -8.13 -17.90 -9.03
N ALA A 359 -8.70 -18.27 -7.88
CA ALA A 359 -9.61 -17.41 -7.12
C ALA A 359 -8.93 -16.08 -6.71
N ILE A 360 -7.69 -16.14 -6.22
CA ILE A 360 -6.91 -14.95 -5.83
C ILE A 360 -6.63 -14.06 -7.06
N LEU A 361 -6.14 -14.65 -8.15
CA LEU A 361 -5.79 -13.90 -9.36
C LEU A 361 -7.02 -13.31 -10.06
N GLN A 362 -8.16 -14.01 -10.05
CA GLN A 362 -9.43 -13.47 -10.55
C GLN A 362 -9.92 -12.30 -9.71
N THR A 363 -9.78 -12.40 -8.39
CA THR A 363 -10.12 -11.32 -7.45
C THR A 363 -9.26 -10.09 -7.72
N ALA A 364 -7.93 -10.27 -7.83
CA ALA A 364 -7.01 -9.19 -8.17
C ALA A 364 -7.34 -8.57 -9.54
N PHE A 365 -7.56 -9.40 -10.57
CA PHE A 365 -7.91 -8.94 -11.91
C PHE A 365 -9.15 -8.06 -11.91
N ARG A 366 -10.25 -8.52 -11.30
CA ARG A 366 -11.50 -7.74 -11.23
C ARG A 366 -11.33 -6.47 -10.42
N SER A 367 -10.61 -6.53 -9.30
CA SER A 367 -10.33 -5.38 -8.43
C SER A 367 -9.56 -4.29 -9.20
N ILE A 368 -8.52 -4.69 -9.93
CA ILE A 368 -7.72 -3.80 -10.78
C ILE A 368 -8.55 -3.25 -11.92
N LEU A 369 -9.34 -4.07 -12.61
CA LEU A 369 -10.17 -3.62 -13.73
C LEU A 369 -11.16 -2.54 -13.28
N ILE A 370 -11.84 -2.72 -12.13
CA ILE A 370 -12.76 -1.70 -11.61
C ILE A 370 -11.99 -0.44 -11.21
N ALA A 371 -10.89 -0.59 -10.46
CA ALA A 371 -10.08 0.54 -10.02
C ALA A 371 -9.50 1.35 -11.19
N TRP A 372 -8.99 0.66 -12.22
CA TRP A 372 -8.48 1.27 -13.44
C TRP A 372 -9.60 1.93 -14.23
N SER A 373 -10.78 1.32 -14.35
CA SER A 373 -11.93 1.93 -15.03
C SER A 373 -12.40 3.21 -14.33
N LEU A 374 -12.39 3.23 -12.98
CA LEU A 374 -12.68 4.44 -12.21
C LEU A 374 -11.62 5.54 -12.48
N TRP A 375 -10.34 5.17 -12.50
CA TRP A 375 -9.27 6.10 -12.83
C TRP A 375 -9.37 6.62 -14.27
N ALA A 376 -9.56 5.73 -15.23
CA ALA A 376 -9.68 6.04 -16.64
C ALA A 376 -10.90 6.95 -16.88
N ALA A 377 -12.03 6.70 -16.23
CA ALA A 377 -13.20 7.57 -16.31
C ALA A 377 -12.88 9.00 -15.82
N GLY A 378 -12.15 9.15 -14.71
CA GLY A 378 -11.69 10.45 -14.24
C GLY A 378 -10.75 11.15 -15.24
N PHE A 379 -9.78 10.41 -15.79
CA PHE A 379 -8.86 10.91 -16.81
C PHE A 379 -9.57 11.35 -18.11
N PHE A 380 -10.48 10.53 -18.64
CA PHE A 380 -11.27 10.88 -19.83
C PHE A 380 -12.24 12.04 -19.55
N GLY A 381 -12.80 12.13 -18.36
CA GLY A 381 -13.59 13.30 -17.95
C GLY A 381 -12.78 14.59 -18.01
N CYS A 382 -11.51 14.53 -17.59
CA CYS A 382 -10.58 15.67 -17.65
C CYS A 382 -10.19 16.05 -19.08
N LEU A 383 -9.96 15.05 -19.94
CA LEU A 383 -9.77 15.28 -21.37
C LEU A 383 -10.99 15.96 -22.00
N LEU A 384 -12.19 15.49 -21.66
CA LEU A 384 -13.44 16.08 -22.17
C LEU A 384 -13.60 17.54 -21.70
N ILE A 385 -13.33 17.83 -20.42
CA ILE A 385 -13.35 19.21 -19.89
C ILE A 385 -12.35 20.09 -20.63
N SER A 386 -11.13 19.59 -20.89
CA SER A 386 -10.10 20.32 -21.65
C SER A 386 -10.54 20.63 -23.08
N GLN A 387 -11.25 19.69 -23.72
CA GLN A 387 -11.77 19.90 -25.07
C GLN A 387 -12.92 20.91 -25.11
N LEU A 388 -13.78 20.92 -24.08
CA LEU A 388 -14.92 21.83 -23.99
C LEU A 388 -14.52 23.24 -23.55
N MET A 389 -13.36 23.42 -22.94
CA MET A 389 -12.89 24.70 -22.41
C MET A 389 -11.55 25.10 -23.07
N PRO A 390 -11.55 25.96 -24.11
CA PRO A 390 -10.36 26.26 -24.91
C PRO A 390 -9.16 26.84 -24.14
N HIS A 391 -9.39 27.42 -22.97
CA HIS A 391 -8.34 27.99 -22.11
C HIS A 391 -7.65 26.95 -21.23
N VAL A 392 -8.10 25.69 -21.29
CA VAL A 392 -7.62 24.59 -20.46
C VAL A 392 -6.58 23.79 -21.25
N PRO A 393 -5.33 23.70 -20.78
CA PRO A 393 -4.30 22.95 -21.50
C PRO A 393 -4.67 21.47 -21.53
N MET A 394 -4.54 20.83 -22.68
CA MET A 394 -4.70 19.37 -22.80
C MET A 394 -3.68 18.67 -21.88
N PRO A 395 -4.08 17.64 -21.11
CA PRO A 395 -3.14 16.85 -20.35
C PRO A 395 -2.16 16.16 -21.31
N ALA A 396 -0.89 16.55 -21.24
CA ALA A 396 0.17 15.93 -22.03
C ALA A 396 0.65 14.66 -21.32
N PHE A 397 0.76 13.55 -22.05
CA PHE A 397 1.44 12.38 -21.51
C PHE A 397 2.91 12.71 -21.21
N PRO A 398 3.51 12.09 -20.18
CA PRO A 398 4.94 12.22 -19.95
C PRO A 398 5.70 11.91 -21.24
N PRO A 399 6.59 12.80 -21.72
CA PRO A 399 7.25 12.63 -23.02
C PRO A 399 8.09 11.35 -23.10
N GLU A 400 8.52 10.83 -21.94
CA GLU A 400 9.27 9.57 -21.81
C GLU A 400 8.38 8.34 -22.05
N LEU A 401 7.08 8.44 -21.71
CA LEU A 401 6.14 7.33 -21.77
C LEU A 401 5.24 7.38 -23.00
N GLN A 402 4.84 8.57 -23.48
CA GLN A 402 3.98 8.72 -24.67
C GLN A 402 2.78 7.75 -24.65
N ALA A 403 2.57 6.97 -25.71
CA ALA A 403 1.50 5.99 -25.82
C ALA A 403 1.62 4.80 -24.85
N TRP A 404 2.82 4.51 -24.32
CA TRP A 404 3.04 3.47 -23.31
C TRP A 404 2.41 3.79 -21.97
N TYR A 405 2.13 5.06 -21.71
CA TYR A 405 1.56 5.50 -20.45
C TYR A 405 0.28 4.71 -20.10
N LEU A 406 -0.70 4.62 -21.02
CA LEU A 406 -1.98 3.94 -20.76
C LEU A 406 -1.84 2.44 -20.50
N PRO A 407 -1.11 1.64 -21.30
CA PRO A 407 -0.83 0.25 -20.95
C PRO A 407 -0.14 0.08 -19.59
N LEU A 408 0.81 0.97 -19.24
CA LEU A 408 1.48 0.92 -17.95
C LEU A 408 0.53 1.21 -16.78
N THR A 409 -0.45 2.09 -16.96
CA THR A 409 -1.42 2.37 -15.88
C THR A 409 -2.32 1.17 -15.58
N LEU A 410 -2.45 0.20 -16.48
CA LEU A 410 -3.18 -1.05 -16.26
C LEU A 410 -2.26 -2.20 -15.81
N LEU A 411 -1.14 -2.40 -16.51
CA LEU A 411 -0.19 -3.49 -16.25
C LEU A 411 0.63 -3.26 -14.98
N GLY A 412 0.95 -2.00 -14.64
CA GLY A 412 1.65 -1.64 -13.41
C GLY A 412 0.92 -2.11 -12.16
N PRO A 413 -0.35 -1.72 -11.95
CA PRO A 413 -1.17 -2.20 -10.83
C PRO A 413 -1.30 -3.72 -10.78
N TRP A 414 -1.44 -4.38 -11.94
CA TRP A 414 -1.43 -5.85 -12.03
C TRP A 414 -0.13 -6.44 -11.49
N ILE A 415 1.01 -6.00 -12.02
CA ILE A 415 2.33 -6.47 -11.57
C ILE A 415 2.49 -6.21 -10.07
N ALA A 416 2.19 -5.01 -9.60
CA ALA A 416 2.37 -4.64 -8.20
C ALA A 416 1.50 -5.48 -7.27
N MET A 417 0.18 -5.55 -7.51
CA MET A 417 -0.74 -6.28 -6.65
C MET A 417 -0.45 -7.77 -6.62
N THR A 418 -0.27 -8.38 -7.79
CA THR A 418 -0.10 -9.83 -7.89
C THR A 418 1.26 -10.28 -7.39
N ASN A 419 2.35 -9.62 -7.76
CA ASN A 419 3.69 -10.02 -7.32
C ASN A 419 3.94 -9.72 -5.84
N LEU A 420 3.43 -8.60 -5.31
CA LEU A 420 3.53 -8.33 -3.86
C LEU A 420 2.62 -9.24 -3.03
N SER A 421 1.52 -9.75 -3.59
CA SER A 421 0.73 -10.79 -2.93
C SER A 421 1.52 -12.10 -2.79
N LEU A 422 2.42 -12.45 -3.73
CA LEU A 422 3.26 -13.66 -3.63
C LEU A 422 4.13 -13.66 -2.37
N ILE A 423 4.65 -12.49 -1.99
CA ILE A 423 5.46 -12.29 -0.80
C ILE A 423 4.67 -12.72 0.43
N GLY A 424 3.44 -12.24 0.57
CA GLY A 424 2.55 -12.65 1.64
C GLY A 424 2.22 -14.14 1.57
N LEU A 425 1.88 -14.64 0.38
CA LEU A 425 1.35 -15.99 0.18
C LEU A 425 2.40 -17.06 0.47
N SER A 426 3.68 -16.72 0.36
CA SER A 426 4.80 -17.62 0.65
C SER A 426 4.92 -18.01 2.13
N GLY A 427 4.22 -17.33 3.04
CA GLY A 427 4.39 -17.50 4.50
C GLY A 427 5.76 -17.04 5.02
N ARG A 428 6.59 -16.45 4.16
CA ARG A 428 7.93 -15.93 4.46
C ARG A 428 8.06 -14.47 4.06
N GLY A 429 6.95 -13.73 4.04
CA GLY A 429 6.90 -12.33 3.62
C GLY A 429 8.03 -11.51 4.21
N ILE A 430 8.32 -11.68 5.50
CA ILE A 430 9.43 -11.04 6.22
C ILE A 430 10.78 -11.20 5.52
N ARG A 431 11.15 -12.45 5.18
CA ARG A 431 12.46 -12.73 4.59
C ARG A 431 12.53 -12.18 3.17
N MET A 432 11.43 -12.28 2.42
CA MET A 432 11.35 -11.78 1.05
C MET A 432 11.36 -10.25 1.00
N VAL A 433 10.60 -9.58 1.88
CA VAL A 433 10.65 -8.12 2.06
C VAL A 433 12.06 -7.73 2.46
N PHE A 434 12.65 -8.34 3.51
CA PHE A 434 13.99 -8.00 3.95
C PHE A 434 15.05 -8.19 2.85
N LEU A 435 15.01 -9.30 2.11
CA LEU A 435 15.91 -9.53 0.96
C LEU A 435 15.71 -8.49 -0.14
N GLY A 436 14.46 -8.20 -0.51
CA GLY A 436 14.15 -7.20 -1.54
C GLY A 436 14.59 -5.80 -1.13
N VAL A 437 14.27 -5.39 0.09
CA VAL A 437 14.64 -4.10 0.67
C VAL A 437 16.17 -3.99 0.75
N THR A 438 16.84 -4.96 1.38
CA THR A 438 18.30 -4.93 1.53
C THR A 438 19.00 -4.92 0.17
N GLY A 439 18.47 -5.66 -0.81
CA GLY A 439 18.95 -5.62 -2.19
C GLY A 439 18.81 -4.24 -2.82
N LEU A 440 17.64 -3.60 -2.70
CA LEU A 440 17.40 -2.25 -3.22
C LEU A 440 18.28 -1.19 -2.55
N VAL A 441 18.50 -1.30 -1.24
CA VAL A 441 19.39 -0.41 -0.46
C VAL A 441 20.81 -0.56 -0.91
N SER A 442 21.30 -1.79 -0.94
CA SER A 442 22.66 -2.09 -1.37
C SER A 442 22.89 -1.59 -2.79
N TYR A 443 21.90 -1.82 -3.67
CA TYR A 443 21.95 -1.35 -5.05
C TYR A 443 22.10 0.16 -5.12
N GLY A 444 21.21 0.92 -4.51
CA GLY A 444 21.29 2.36 -4.72
C GLY A 444 22.33 3.06 -3.84
N ILE A 445 22.76 2.50 -2.69
CA ILE A 445 24.00 2.97 -2.03
C ILE A 445 25.17 2.77 -2.99
N GLY A 446 25.24 1.61 -3.65
CA GLY A 446 26.18 1.35 -4.73
C GLY A 446 26.11 2.41 -5.83
N MET A 447 24.91 2.75 -6.31
CA MET A 447 24.72 3.78 -7.34
C MET A 447 25.14 5.18 -6.87
N ILE A 448 24.88 5.55 -5.60
CA ILE A 448 25.37 6.82 -5.02
C ILE A 448 26.89 6.82 -5.00
N LEU A 449 27.53 5.76 -4.48
CA LEU A 449 29.00 5.67 -4.44
C LEU A 449 29.60 5.69 -5.85
N ILE A 450 28.95 5.03 -6.82
CA ILE A 450 29.39 5.04 -8.21
C ILE A 450 29.30 6.45 -8.79
N LYS A 451 28.25 7.20 -8.45
CA LYS A 451 28.07 8.58 -8.89
C LYS A 451 29.19 9.51 -8.40
N GLU A 452 29.63 9.34 -7.15
CA GLU A 452 30.67 10.19 -6.55
C GLU A 452 32.09 9.84 -7.04
N VAL A 453 32.35 8.56 -7.35
CA VAL A 453 33.72 8.08 -7.63
C VAL A 453 34.03 8.01 -9.13
N PHE A 454 33.03 7.76 -9.98
CA PHE A 454 33.26 7.46 -11.40
C PHE A 454 32.68 8.53 -12.34
N SER A 455 33.24 8.60 -13.56
CA SER A 455 32.74 9.51 -14.62
C SER A 455 31.32 9.16 -15.06
N ALA A 456 30.59 10.14 -15.61
CA ALA A 456 29.21 9.96 -16.08
C ALA A 456 29.06 8.82 -17.11
N GLU A 457 30.08 8.56 -17.92
CA GLU A 457 30.09 7.43 -18.85
C GLU A 457 30.07 6.09 -18.12
N VAL A 458 30.92 5.93 -17.10
CA VAL A 458 30.95 4.72 -16.27
C VAL A 458 29.65 4.57 -15.49
N GLN A 459 29.08 5.66 -14.97
CA GLN A 459 27.78 5.63 -14.29
C GLN A 459 26.68 5.08 -15.20
N ASN A 460 26.59 5.59 -16.44
CA ASN A 460 25.63 5.13 -17.42
C ASN A 460 25.87 3.66 -17.81
N GLN A 461 27.13 3.24 -17.95
CA GLN A 461 27.46 1.84 -18.23
C GLN A 461 27.07 0.92 -17.07
N VAL A 462 27.37 1.29 -15.82
CA VAL A 462 27.00 0.48 -14.65
C VAL A 462 25.49 0.41 -14.48
N PHE A 463 24.77 1.52 -14.68
CA PHE A 463 23.31 1.53 -14.69
C PHE A 463 22.73 0.63 -15.79
N ALA A 464 23.32 0.67 -17.00
CA ALA A 464 22.89 -0.20 -18.09
C ALA A 464 23.14 -1.68 -17.79
N ILE A 465 24.30 -2.02 -17.24
CA ILE A 465 24.66 -3.39 -16.85
C ILE A 465 23.74 -3.88 -15.72
N SER A 466 23.45 -3.06 -14.72
CA SER A 466 22.59 -3.43 -13.61
C SER A 466 21.15 -3.67 -14.06
N LEU A 467 20.61 -2.81 -14.93
CA LEU A 467 19.31 -3.01 -15.56
C LEU A 467 19.27 -4.30 -16.37
N PHE A 468 20.31 -4.57 -17.17
CA PHE A 468 20.41 -5.79 -17.96
C PHE A 468 20.45 -7.06 -17.08
N LEU A 469 21.28 -7.08 -16.04
CA LEU A 469 21.37 -8.19 -15.09
C LEU A 469 20.07 -8.39 -14.31
N GLY A 470 19.43 -7.29 -13.88
CA GLY A 470 18.12 -7.33 -13.23
C GLY A 470 17.07 -7.93 -14.15
N SER A 471 17.06 -7.54 -15.43
CA SER A 471 16.17 -8.09 -16.43
C SER A 471 16.37 -9.59 -16.68
N ILE A 472 17.63 -10.04 -16.82
CA ILE A 472 17.94 -11.47 -16.93
C ILE A 472 17.44 -12.23 -15.71
N THR A 473 17.65 -11.68 -14.52
CA THR A 473 17.23 -12.30 -13.25
C THR A 473 15.72 -12.46 -13.18
N ILE A 474 14.96 -11.42 -13.58
CA ILE A 474 13.49 -11.46 -13.60
C ILE A 474 12.96 -12.47 -14.64
N VAL A 475 13.51 -12.46 -15.86
CA VAL A 475 13.09 -13.39 -16.92
C VAL A 475 13.46 -14.83 -16.54
N GLY A 476 14.69 -15.06 -16.08
CA GLY A 476 15.16 -16.37 -15.62
C GLY A 476 14.37 -16.90 -14.42
N GLY A 477 14.06 -16.03 -13.44
CA GLY A 477 13.22 -16.36 -12.29
C GLY A 477 11.80 -16.72 -12.71
N THR A 478 11.23 -16.01 -13.67
CA THR A 478 9.92 -16.31 -14.26
C THR A 478 9.93 -17.68 -14.95
N LEU A 479 10.90 -17.95 -15.83
CA LEU A 479 11.04 -19.24 -16.49
C LEU A 479 11.19 -20.38 -15.48
N TRP A 480 12.03 -20.19 -14.46
CA TRP A 480 12.21 -21.15 -13.38
C TRP A 480 10.90 -21.43 -12.62
N ALA A 481 10.12 -20.39 -12.32
CA ALA A 481 8.81 -20.55 -11.67
C ALA A 481 7.85 -21.38 -12.54
N PHE A 482 7.76 -21.13 -13.85
CA PHE A 482 6.95 -21.93 -14.76
C PHE A 482 7.41 -23.39 -14.82
N MET A 483 8.72 -23.63 -14.96
CA MET A 483 9.29 -24.98 -14.93
C MET A 483 8.97 -25.71 -13.62
N LYS A 484 9.07 -25.01 -12.48
CA LYS A 484 8.80 -25.61 -11.16
C LYS A 484 7.32 -25.87 -10.95
N ALA A 485 6.44 -24.97 -11.40
CA ALA A 485 4.99 -25.15 -11.35
C ALA A 485 4.53 -26.32 -12.24
N GLN A 486 5.11 -26.46 -13.42
CA GLN A 486 4.87 -27.59 -14.33
C GLN A 486 5.31 -28.92 -13.71
N ARG A 487 6.52 -28.99 -13.15
CA ARG A 487 7.03 -30.20 -12.46
C ARG A 487 6.20 -30.61 -11.24
N ARG A 488 5.43 -29.68 -10.67
CA ARG A 488 4.51 -29.93 -9.55
C ARG A 488 3.05 -30.08 -10.00
N GLU A 489 2.80 -30.14 -11.30
CA GLU A 489 1.47 -30.28 -11.90
C GLU A 489 0.48 -29.17 -11.48
N PHE A 490 0.98 -28.01 -11.06
CA PHE A 490 0.15 -26.85 -10.71
C PHE A 490 -0.35 -26.10 -11.95
N LEU A 491 0.31 -26.29 -13.10
CA LEU A 491 -0.06 -25.69 -14.37
C LEU A 491 -0.23 -26.78 -15.43
N THR A 492 -1.31 -26.68 -16.20
CA THR A 492 -1.50 -27.50 -17.40
C THR A 492 -0.61 -26.99 -18.53
N HIS A 493 -0.21 -27.89 -19.44
CA HIS A 493 0.55 -27.49 -20.65
C HIS A 493 -0.17 -26.39 -21.45
N LYS A 494 -1.51 -26.46 -21.54
CA LYS A 494 -2.32 -25.45 -22.23
C LYS A 494 -2.15 -24.06 -21.58
N ALA A 495 -2.20 -23.98 -20.25
CA ALA A 495 -2.01 -22.73 -19.53
C ALA A 495 -0.58 -22.16 -19.71
N GLN A 496 0.43 -23.04 -19.77
CA GLN A 496 1.81 -22.65 -20.03
C GLN A 496 1.98 -22.08 -21.45
N TYR A 497 1.46 -22.75 -22.48
CA TYR A 497 1.50 -22.24 -23.85
C TYR A 497 0.74 -20.92 -23.99
N ALA A 498 -0.45 -20.81 -23.39
CA ALA A 498 -1.21 -19.57 -23.39
C ALA A 498 -0.44 -18.42 -22.73
N SER A 499 0.24 -18.69 -21.61
CA SER A 499 1.08 -17.70 -20.93
C SER A 499 2.29 -17.28 -21.77
N GLY A 500 2.92 -18.23 -22.48
CA GLY A 500 4.02 -17.95 -23.40
C GLY A 500 3.59 -17.10 -24.60
N ILE A 501 2.44 -17.41 -25.21
CA ILE A 501 1.85 -16.62 -26.30
C ILE A 501 1.53 -15.21 -25.81
N LEU A 502 0.90 -15.08 -24.63
CA LEU A 502 0.57 -13.79 -24.03
C LEU A 502 1.84 -12.96 -23.75
N TRP A 503 2.89 -13.58 -23.22
CA TRP A 503 4.17 -12.90 -22.98
C TRP A 503 4.78 -12.36 -24.27
N ILE A 504 4.84 -13.19 -25.32
CA ILE A 504 5.32 -12.77 -26.64
C ILE A 504 4.47 -11.62 -27.19
N ALA A 505 3.14 -11.72 -27.07
CA ALA A 505 2.23 -10.66 -27.52
C ALA A 505 2.47 -9.33 -26.79
N ILE A 506 2.66 -9.35 -25.47
CA ILE A 506 2.98 -8.14 -24.68
C ILE A 506 4.32 -7.55 -25.11
N VAL A 507 5.33 -8.38 -25.37
CA VAL A 507 6.65 -7.92 -25.85
C VAL A 507 6.55 -7.28 -27.23
N ILE A 508 5.87 -7.93 -28.18
CA ILE A 508 5.68 -7.41 -29.54
C ILE A 508 4.91 -6.09 -29.50
N LEU A 509 3.80 -6.06 -28.76
CA LEU A 509 3.00 -4.85 -28.60
C LEU A 509 3.86 -3.74 -28.01
N GLY A 510 4.60 -4.05 -26.95
CA GLY A 510 5.47 -3.09 -26.30
C GLY A 510 6.53 -2.51 -27.24
N ILE A 511 7.15 -3.35 -28.07
CA ILE A 511 8.10 -2.91 -29.09
C ILE A 511 7.41 -2.04 -30.16
N ALA A 512 6.19 -2.39 -30.56
CA ALA A 512 5.44 -1.68 -31.59
C ALA A 512 5.01 -0.27 -31.15
N ILE A 513 4.67 -0.07 -29.88
CA ILE A 513 4.24 1.22 -29.33
C ILE A 513 5.36 2.03 -28.66
N ARG A 514 6.62 1.60 -28.77
CA ARG A 514 7.76 2.25 -28.11
C ARG A 514 7.98 3.68 -28.61
N PRO A 515 8.43 4.61 -27.73
CA PRO A 515 8.95 5.90 -28.17
C PRO A 515 10.11 5.71 -29.16
N LYS A 516 10.21 6.57 -30.18
CA LYS A 516 11.28 6.49 -31.18
C LYS A 516 12.67 6.63 -30.57
N ASP A 517 12.79 7.44 -29.53
CA ASP A 517 14.04 7.79 -28.85
C ASP A 517 14.32 6.88 -27.64
N LEU A 518 13.63 5.73 -27.52
CA LEU A 518 13.84 4.83 -26.41
C LEU A 518 15.26 4.23 -26.46
N PRO A 519 16.08 4.40 -25.40
CA PRO A 519 17.45 3.90 -25.41
C PRO A 519 17.48 2.37 -25.49
N VAL A 520 18.52 1.82 -26.13
CA VAL A 520 18.68 0.36 -26.32
C VAL A 520 18.67 -0.40 -24.99
N VAL A 521 19.14 0.24 -23.92
CA VAL A 521 19.14 -0.30 -22.54
C VAL A 521 17.73 -0.57 -22.00
N ALA A 522 16.68 0.03 -22.57
CA ALA A 522 15.30 -0.17 -22.14
C ALA A 522 14.67 -1.48 -22.68
N TYR A 523 15.19 -2.08 -23.76
CA TYR A 523 14.61 -3.33 -24.30
C TYR A 523 14.65 -4.51 -23.31
N PRO A 524 15.77 -4.77 -22.60
CA PRO A 524 15.79 -5.74 -21.51
C PRO A 524 14.74 -5.44 -20.43
N MET A 525 14.50 -4.17 -20.10
CA MET A 525 13.49 -3.81 -19.10
C MET A 525 12.08 -4.13 -19.58
N MET A 526 11.78 -3.90 -20.86
CA MET A 526 10.48 -4.28 -21.44
C MET A 526 10.24 -5.78 -21.38
N LEU A 527 11.28 -6.59 -21.65
CA LEU A 527 11.22 -8.06 -21.52
C LEU A 527 11.00 -8.51 -20.07
N ALA A 528 11.66 -7.86 -19.11
CA ALA A 528 11.50 -8.14 -17.70
C ALA A 528 10.11 -7.73 -17.19
N PHE A 529 9.64 -6.56 -17.60
CA PHE A 529 8.31 -6.05 -17.28
C PHE A 529 7.22 -6.99 -17.79
N SER A 530 7.31 -7.42 -19.05
CA SER A 530 6.35 -8.39 -19.61
C SER A 530 6.41 -9.74 -18.89
N ALA A 531 7.60 -10.18 -18.46
CA ALA A 531 7.74 -11.40 -17.66
C ALA A 531 7.04 -11.25 -16.29
N LEU A 532 7.14 -10.09 -15.63
CA LEU A 532 6.44 -9.82 -14.37
C LEU A 532 4.91 -9.83 -14.51
N VAL A 533 4.36 -9.57 -15.71
CA VAL A 533 2.91 -9.68 -15.97
C VAL A 533 2.45 -11.14 -15.88
N ILE A 534 3.24 -12.09 -16.39
CA ILE A 534 2.86 -13.51 -16.43
C ILE A 534 3.39 -14.32 -15.24
N LEU A 535 4.42 -13.84 -14.53
CA LEU A 535 5.01 -14.49 -13.36
C LEU A 535 3.98 -14.97 -12.32
N PRO A 536 2.93 -14.19 -11.95
CA PRO A 536 1.95 -14.62 -10.97
C PRO A 536 1.20 -15.90 -11.34
N LEU A 537 1.02 -16.19 -12.63
CA LEU A 537 0.32 -17.39 -13.09
C LEU A 537 1.03 -18.68 -12.63
N ALA A 538 2.36 -18.66 -12.56
CA ALA A 538 3.16 -19.79 -12.05
C ALA A 538 3.52 -19.64 -10.57
N ALA A 539 3.84 -18.43 -10.13
CA ALA A 539 4.37 -18.20 -8.79
C ALA A 539 3.30 -18.26 -7.69
N THR A 540 2.04 -17.89 -7.98
CA THR A 540 0.95 -17.90 -7.00
C THR A 540 0.66 -19.32 -6.46
N PRO A 541 0.42 -20.35 -7.30
CA PRO A 541 0.20 -21.70 -6.79
C PRO A 541 1.44 -22.27 -6.10
N LEU A 542 2.65 -21.91 -6.54
CA LEU A 542 3.89 -22.30 -5.86
C LEU A 542 4.00 -21.69 -4.46
N ALA A 543 3.68 -20.41 -4.31
CA ALA A 543 3.71 -19.71 -3.02
C ALA A 543 2.68 -20.31 -2.04
N ILE A 544 1.46 -20.57 -2.52
CA ILE A 544 0.39 -21.23 -1.75
C ILE A 544 0.84 -22.62 -1.29
N ALA A 545 1.35 -23.43 -2.22
CA ALA A 545 1.83 -24.79 -1.91
C ALA A 545 2.97 -24.74 -0.87
N TRP A 546 3.89 -23.79 -1.02
CA TRP A 546 4.98 -23.60 -0.07
C TRP A 546 4.47 -23.31 1.34
N ASN A 547 3.44 -22.48 1.48
CA ASN A 547 2.88 -22.11 2.78
C ASN A 547 2.03 -23.23 3.40
N ARG A 548 1.22 -23.94 2.60
CA ARG A 548 0.32 -25.01 3.09
C ARG A 548 1.03 -26.27 3.55
N HIS A 549 2.17 -26.62 2.94
CA HIS A 549 2.92 -27.84 3.28
C HIS A 549 3.98 -27.62 4.36
N ARG A 550 3.88 -26.52 5.11
CA ARG A 550 4.68 -26.21 6.28
C ARG A 550 3.91 -26.57 7.54
#